data_AF-A0A0F8ARZ9-F1
#
_entry.id   AF-A0A0F8ARZ9-F1
#
_cell.length_a   1.000
_cell.length_b   1.000
_cell.length_c   1.000
_cell.angle_alpha   90.00
_cell.angle_beta   90.00
_cell.angle_gamma   90.00
#
_symmetry.space_group_name_H-M   'P 1'
#
loop_
_entity.id
_entity.type
_entity.pdbx_description
1 polymer ?
#
loop_
_entity_poly.entity_id
_entity_poly.type
_entity_poly.pdbx_seq_one_letter_code
_entity_poly.pdbx_strand_id
1 'polypeptide(L)' 'MFYAEVSDDNCVSAGGGEPREGELIEVVKVPLHEAMTFAYDERIPKTMGVIFSFIWFHNNMSPKYKISTNV' A
#
# COMPACT_ATOMS: atom_id res chain seq x y z
N MET A 1 9.27 2.74 -9.48
CA MET A 1 8.40 2.93 -8.30
C MET A 1 8.44 4.40 -7.92
N PHE A 2 7.29 5.01 -7.73
CA PHE A 2 7.15 6.40 -7.25
C PHE A 2 6.42 6.39 -5.90
N TYR A 3 6.68 7.40 -5.07
CA TYR A 3 6.05 7.58 -3.77
C TYR A 3 5.45 8.98 -3.67
N ALA A 4 4.26 9.08 -3.09
CA ALA A 4 3.58 10.33 -2.80
C ALA A 4 2.87 10.24 -1.44
N GLU A 5 2.89 11.33 -0.69
CA GLU A 5 2.02 11.53 0.48
C GLU A 5 0.67 12.05 -0.01
N VAL A 6 -0.42 11.48 0.50
CA VAL A 6 -1.79 11.87 0.14
C VAL A 6 -2.65 12.02 1.40
N SER A 7 -3.70 12.83 1.32
CA SER A 7 -4.77 12.93 2.31
C SER A 7 -6.10 12.45 1.72
N ASP A 8 -7.13 12.34 2.56
CA ASP A 8 -8.49 12.01 2.07
C ASP A 8 -9.05 13.10 1.14
N ASP A 9 -8.55 14.34 1.19
CA ASP A 9 -8.94 15.41 0.26
C ASP A 9 -8.47 15.13 -1.19
N ASN A 10 -7.49 14.24 -1.37
CA ASN A 10 -7.05 13.81 -2.70
C ASN A 10 -7.92 12.68 -3.30
N CYS A 11 -8.87 12.14 -2.53
CA CYS A 11 -9.70 11.02 -2.96
C CYS A 11 -10.87 11.49 -3.83
N VAL A 12 -10.87 11.13 -5.11
CA VAL A 12 -11.94 11.49 -6.06
C VAL A 12 -12.97 10.36 -6.27
N SER A 13 -12.63 9.12 -5.89
CA SER A 13 -13.48 7.94 -6.00
C SER A 13 -12.99 6.81 -5.09
N ALA A 14 -13.86 5.85 -4.77
CA ALA A 14 -13.53 4.68 -3.94
C ALA A 14 -12.76 3.56 -4.68
N GLY A 15 -12.51 3.74 -5.98
CA GLY A 15 -12.02 2.72 -6.90
C GLY A 15 -11.77 3.31 -8.28
N GLY A 16 -11.35 2.46 -9.22
CA GLY A 16 -11.05 2.89 -10.58
C GLY A 16 -11.17 1.77 -11.61
N GLY A 17 -10.53 1.99 -12.76
CA GLY A 17 -10.63 1.13 -13.94
C GLY A 17 -11.74 1.57 -14.89
N GLU A 18 -11.69 1.05 -16.11
CA GLU A 18 -12.76 1.15 -17.11
C GLU A 18 -13.56 -0.17 -17.14
N PRO A 19 -14.80 -0.21 -16.59
CA PRO A 19 -15.60 -1.43 -16.56
C PRO A 19 -15.88 -2.03 -17.95
N ARG A 20 -15.92 -1.19 -19.01
CA ARG A 20 -16.11 -1.67 -20.39
C ARG A 20 -14.92 -2.46 -20.91
N GLU A 21 -13.73 -2.21 -20.38
CA GLU A 21 -12.49 -2.95 -20.67
C GLU A 21 -12.27 -4.10 -19.68
N GLY A 22 -13.20 -4.29 -18.72
CA GLY A 22 -13.10 -5.33 -17.69
C GLY A 22 -12.21 -4.94 -16.51
N GLU A 23 -11.80 -3.68 -16.41
CA GLU A 23 -10.99 -3.19 -15.30
C GLU A 23 -11.87 -2.74 -14.14
N LEU A 24 -11.83 -3.47 -13.03
CA LEU A 24 -12.57 -3.19 -11.82
C LEU A 24 -11.57 -3.13 -10.66
N ILE A 25 -11.13 -1.92 -10.32
CA ILE A 25 -10.04 -1.71 -9.37
C ILE A 25 -10.59 -1.24 -8.03
N GLU A 26 -10.32 -2.01 -6.99
CA GLU A 26 -10.61 -1.67 -5.60
C GLU A 26 -9.40 -0.99 -4.94
N VAL A 27 -9.68 0.01 -4.07
CA VAL A 27 -8.66 0.64 -3.24
C VAL A 27 -8.57 -0.07 -1.89
N VAL A 28 -7.39 -0.59 -1.57
CA VAL A 28 -7.09 -1.20 -0.26
C VAL A 28 -6.19 -0.26 0.55
N LYS A 29 -6.61 0.08 1.77
CA LYS A 29 -5.81 0.83 2.73
C LYS A 29 -5.19 -0.13 3.75
N VAL A 30 -3.86 -0.21 3.80
CA VAL A 30 -3.13 -1.05 4.77
C VAL A 30 -2.56 -0.14 5.87
N PRO A 31 -2.93 -0.34 7.15
CA PRO A 31 -2.35 0.43 8.25
C PRO A 31 -0.84 0.24 8.32
N LEU A 32 -0.10 1.32 8.58
CA LEU A 32 1.37 1.27 8.55
C LEU A 32 1.99 0.32 9.57
N HIS A 33 1.33 0.08 10.70
CA HIS A 33 1.80 -0.87 11.71
C HIS A 33 1.56 -2.34 11.31
N GLU A 34 0.70 -2.60 10.32
CA GLU A 34 0.42 -3.93 9.77
C GLU A 34 1.15 -4.18 8.43
N ALA A 35 1.76 -3.13 7.86
CA ALA A 35 2.36 -3.14 6.52
C ALA A 35 3.31 -4.33 6.26
N MET A 36 4.18 -4.66 7.23
CA MET A 36 5.14 -5.76 7.06
C MET A 36 4.47 -7.13 7.22
N THR A 37 3.52 -7.25 8.15
CA THR A 37 2.69 -8.46 8.29
C THR A 37 1.91 -8.72 7.00
N PHE A 38 1.29 -7.69 6.43
CA PHE A 38 0.61 -7.77 5.15
C PHE A 38 1.58 -8.18 4.04
N ALA A 39 2.75 -7.54 3.92
CA ALA A 39 3.73 -7.83 2.88
C ALA A 39 4.19 -9.30 2.88
N TYR A 40 4.42 -9.88 4.05
CA TYR A 40 4.89 -11.26 4.21
C TYR A 40 3.78 -12.32 4.33
N ASP A 41 2.50 -11.94 4.38
CA ASP A 41 1.41 -12.92 4.40
C ASP A 41 1.26 -13.61 3.03
N GLU A 42 1.78 -14.82 2.91
CA GLU A 42 1.76 -15.61 1.67
C GLU A 42 0.35 -16.08 1.27
N ARG A 43 -0.63 -16.02 2.18
CA ARG A 43 -2.03 -16.38 1.89
C ARG A 43 -2.71 -15.36 0.98
N ILE A 44 -2.18 -14.13 0.93
CA ILE A 44 -2.69 -13.05 0.09
C ILE A 44 -1.82 -12.96 -1.17
N PRO A 45 -2.35 -13.26 -2.37
CA PRO A 45 -1.58 -13.12 -3.60
C PRO A 45 -1.15 -11.66 -3.82
N LYS A 46 0.15 -11.44 -4.05
CA LYS A 46 0.74 -10.11 -4.26
C LYS A 46 1.80 -10.17 -5.34
N THR A 47 1.92 -9.09 -6.11
CA THR A 47 3.06 -8.93 -7.03
C THR A 47 4.32 -8.56 -6.24
N MET A 48 5.49 -8.85 -6.81
CA MET A 48 6.77 -8.45 -6.21
C MET A 48 6.89 -6.94 -5.98
N GLY A 49 6.25 -6.12 -6.83
CA GLY A 49 6.22 -4.68 -6.69
C GLY A 49 5.56 -4.22 -5.39
N VAL A 50 4.42 -4.83 -5.01
CA VAL A 50 3.70 -4.50 -3.77
C VAL A 50 4.55 -4.81 -2.55
N ILE A 51 5.16 -6.00 -2.51
CA ILE A 51 6.04 -6.41 -1.41
C ILE A 51 7.23 -5.45 -1.30
N PHE A 52 7.89 -5.15 -2.42
CA PHE A 52 9.02 -4.23 -2.46
C PHE A 52 8.65 -2.81 -1.98
N SER A 53 7.45 -2.31 -2.32
CA SER A 53 6.99 -0.99 -1.88
C SER A 53 6.87 -0.87 -0.36
N PHE A 54 6.32 -1.89 0.32
CA PHE A 54 6.24 -1.90 1.78
C PHE A 54 7.62 -1.99 2.43
N ILE A 55 8.50 -2.86 1.94
CA ILE A 55 9.89 -2.99 2.43
C ILE A 55 10.65 -1.67 2.26
N TRP A 56 10.55 -1.04 1.09
CA TRP A 56 11.21 0.24 0.81
C TRP A 56 10.69 1.34 1.74
N PHE A 57 9.37 1.45 1.91
CA PHE A 57 8.78 2.44 2.80
C PHE A 57 9.22 2.23 4.25
N HIS A 58 9.20 0.98 4.73
CA HIS A 58 9.64 0.63 6.07
C HIS A 58 11.09 1.05 6.33
N ASN A 59 12.00 0.74 5.40
CA ASN A 59 13.43 1.01 5.57
C ASN A 59 13.82 2.48 5.36
N ASN A 60 13.11 3.22 4.52
CA ASN A 60 13.54 4.56 4.08
C ASN A 60 12.66 5.70 4.63
N MET A 61 11.39 5.40 4.94
CA MET A 61 10.38 6.43 5.27
C MET A 61 9.80 6.26 6.68
N SER A 62 9.65 5.05 7.20
CA SER A 62 9.11 4.79 8.55
C SER A 62 9.76 5.62 9.68
N PRO A 63 11.10 5.85 9.70
CA PRO A 63 11.74 6.67 10.73
C PRO A 63 11.19 8.10 10.82
N LYS A 64 10.71 8.69 9.71
CA LYS A 64 10.07 10.02 9.72
C LYS A 64 8.76 10.04 10.51
N TYR A 65 8.01 8.94 10.48
CA TYR A 65 6.67 8.86 11.06
C TYR A 65 6.67 8.22 12.46
N LYS A 66 7.85 7.92 13.02
CA LYS A 66 8.03 7.33 14.38
C LYS A 66 7.14 6.10 14.62
N ILE A 67 6.96 5.29 13.59
CA ILE A 67 6.07 4.13 13.65
C ILE A 67 6.84 3.03 14.37
N SER A 68 6.42 2.70 15.59
CA SER A 68 6.88 1.52 16.28
C SER A 68 6.38 0.32 15.49
N THR A 69 7.29 -0.30 14.75
CA THR A 69 7.05 -1.56 14.07
C THR A 69 7.60 -2.64 14.99
N ASN A 70 6.71 -3.43 15.57
CA ASN A 70 7.11 -4.66 16.23
C ASN A 70 7.45 -5.64 15.12
N VAL A 71 8.70 -5.63 14.67
CA VAL A 71 9.27 -6.68 13.82
C VAL A 71 9.97 -7.68 14.71
#